data_AF-A0A526YQF1-F1
#
_entry.id   AF-A0A526YQF1-F1
#
_cell.length_a   1.000
_cell.length_b   1.000
_cell.length_c   1.000
_cell.angle_alpha   90.00
_cell.angle_beta   90.00
_cell.angle_gamma   90.00
#
_symmetry.space_group_name_H-M   'P 1'
#
loop_
_entity.id
_entity.type
_entity.pdbx_description
1 polymer ?
#
loop_
_entity_poly.entity_id
_entity_poly.type
_entity_poly.pdbx_seq_one_letter_code
_entity_poly.pdbx_strand_id
1 'polypeptide(L)'
;AYPLIVTALLAAGFVLAALRPGSATSSDPFIRRLVYVWVAQNIVLVISSILRLELYVGIYALTYWRVAAFVWMGLVAAGLALIIARIALGKSNEWLLSANLLTLSATLYACSFINFAALIANYNVEHSFEMTGHGTELDFWYLRSLGPSARPALDRFLEQQARTNAASVSPYRELARLLGQDEARYRAAQENWRAWSFRDWRLLRTLDTSIPFVVPQGSERFVPGR
;
A
#
# COMPACT_ATOMS: atom_id res chain seq x y z
N ALA A 1 10.03 8.01 25.01
CA ALA A 1 8.75 8.10 24.26
C ALA A 1 7.53 8.30 25.16
N TYR A 2 7.45 7.65 26.33
CA TYR A 2 6.31 7.79 27.27
C TYR A 2 5.98 9.21 27.76
N PRO A 3 6.94 10.11 28.02
CA PRO A 3 6.62 11.47 28.48
C PRO A 3 5.85 12.31 27.46
N LEU A 4 6.20 12.19 26.17
CA LEU A 4 5.54 12.91 25.08
C LEU A 4 4.07 12.48 24.89
N ILE A 5 3.81 11.18 25.05
CA ILE A 5 2.46 10.62 24.99
C ILE A 5 1.61 11.17 26.14
N VAL A 6 2.16 11.22 27.36
CA VAL A 6 1.47 11.76 28.55
C VAL A 6 1.17 13.25 28.39
N THR A 7 2.13 14.04 27.90
CA THR A 7 1.89 15.48 27.68
C THR A 7 0.87 15.75 26.58
N ALA A 8 0.85 14.93 25.52
CA ALA A 8 -0.14 15.04 24.45
C ALA A 8 -1.55 14.67 24.93
N LEU A 9 -1.68 13.63 25.75
CA LEU A 9 -2.97 13.24 26.35
C LEU A 9 -3.50 14.29 27.32
N LEU A 10 -2.63 14.89 28.13
CA LEU A 10 -3.01 15.97 29.04
C LEU A 10 -3.42 17.24 28.27
N ALA A 11 -2.69 17.61 27.20
CA ALA A 11 -3.06 18.73 26.34
C ALA A 11 -4.40 18.49 25.64
N ALA A 12 -4.61 17.29 25.08
CA ALA A 12 -5.88 16.90 24.46
C ALA A 12 -7.03 16.92 25.48
N GLY A 13 -6.80 16.41 26.70
CA GLY A 13 -7.75 16.44 27.81
C GLY A 13 -8.11 17.87 28.24
N PHE A 14 -7.12 18.76 28.33
CA PHE A 14 -7.34 20.17 28.66
C PHE A 14 -8.16 20.88 27.57
N VAL A 15 -7.85 20.65 26.30
CA VAL A 15 -8.59 21.21 25.15
C VAL A 15 -10.04 20.71 25.14
N LEU A 16 -10.26 19.40 25.35
CA LEU A 16 -11.60 18.81 25.45
C LEU A 16 -12.40 19.34 26.66
N ALA A 17 -11.74 19.56 27.79
CA ALA A 17 -12.37 20.14 28.98
C ALA A 17 -12.75 21.62 28.76
N ALA A 18 -11.89 22.39 28.09
CA ALA A 18 -12.13 23.80 27.78
C ALA A 18 -13.22 24.01 26.70
N LEU A 19 -13.38 23.06 25.78
CA LEU A 19 -14.34 23.10 24.66
C LEU A 19 -15.63 22.29 24.90
N ARG A 20 -15.95 21.94 26.16
CA ARG A 20 -17.19 21.20 26.49
C ARG A 20 -18.44 21.97 26.00
N PRO A 21 -19.42 21.29 25.35
CA PRO A 21 -20.65 21.93 24.89
C PRO A 21 -21.47 22.41 26.11
N GLY A 22 -21.74 23.72 26.19
CA GLY A 22 -22.49 24.35 27.28
C GLY A 22 -21.68 25.33 28.14
N SER A 23 -20.37 25.48 27.95
CA SER A 23 -19.61 26.58 28.56
C SER A 23 -19.82 27.87 27.74
N ALA A 24 -19.87 29.03 28.42
CA ALA A 24 -20.00 30.36 27.81
C ALA A 24 -18.92 30.66 26.73
N THR A 25 -17.85 29.86 26.75
CA THR A 25 -16.71 29.76 25.84
C THR A 25 -17.07 29.23 24.44
N SER A 26 -18.19 28.51 24.28
CA SER A 26 -18.69 28.01 23.00
C SER A 26 -19.18 29.12 22.05
N SER A 27 -19.42 30.32 22.58
CA SER A 27 -19.93 31.46 21.82
C SER A 27 -18.82 32.42 21.38
N ASP A 28 -17.58 32.25 21.88
CA ASP A 28 -16.49 33.18 21.59
C ASP A 28 -15.89 32.92 20.20
N PRO A 29 -16.01 33.88 19.25
CA PRO A 29 -15.44 33.74 17.91
C PRO A 29 -13.92 33.56 17.91
N PHE A 30 -13.20 34.00 18.96
CA PHE A 30 -11.74 33.81 19.06
C PHE A 30 -11.36 32.34 19.21
N ILE A 31 -12.07 31.62 20.08
CA ILE A 31 -11.78 30.20 20.37
C ILE A 31 -12.15 29.34 19.17
N ARG A 32 -13.24 29.66 18.48
CA ARG A 32 -13.60 28.99 17.22
C ARG A 32 -12.54 29.19 16.14
N ARG A 33 -11.99 30.40 16.00
CA ARG A 33 -10.86 30.67 15.08
C ARG A 33 -9.61 29.88 15.47
N LEU A 34 -9.27 29.84 16.76
CA LEU A 34 -8.11 29.08 17.24
C LEU A 34 -8.24 27.58 16.95
N VAL A 35 -9.43 27.01 17.14
CA VAL A 35 -9.71 25.62 16.78
C VAL A 35 -9.56 25.40 15.27
N TYR A 36 -10.10 26.29 14.43
CA TYR A 36 -9.92 26.16 12.98
C TYR A 36 -8.47 26.22 12.55
N VAL A 37 -7.69 27.17 13.08
CA VAL A 37 -6.25 27.29 12.79
C VAL A 37 -5.51 26.03 13.26
N TRP A 38 -5.83 25.53 14.46
CA TRP A 38 -5.21 24.32 14.99
C TRP A 38 -5.55 23.08 14.15
N VAL A 39 -6.80 22.89 13.72
CA VAL A 39 -7.18 21.77 12.85
C VAL A 39 -6.52 21.90 11.48
N ALA A 40 -6.50 23.11 10.90
CA ALA A 40 -5.83 23.35 9.62
C ALA A 40 -4.32 23.05 9.70
N GLN A 41 -3.66 23.44 10.79
CA GLN A 41 -2.26 23.08 11.04
C GLN A 41 -2.05 21.56 11.07
N ASN A 42 -2.94 20.82 11.72
CA ASN A 42 -2.86 19.36 11.76
C ASN A 42 -3.03 18.74 10.36
N ILE A 43 -3.94 19.27 9.54
CA ILE A 43 -4.08 18.83 8.14
C ILE A 43 -2.77 19.05 7.37
N VAL A 44 -2.14 20.22 7.52
CA VAL A 44 -0.83 20.51 6.89
C VAL A 44 0.25 19.53 7.36
N LEU A 45 0.29 19.20 8.65
CA LEU A 45 1.23 18.21 9.20
C LEU A 45 1.01 16.80 8.63
N VAL A 46 -0.26 16.40 8.45
CA VAL A 46 -0.60 15.13 7.81
C VAL A 46 -0.14 15.13 6.35
N ILE A 47 -0.42 16.20 5.59
CA ILE A 47 0.05 16.34 4.19
C ILE A 47 1.58 16.26 4.12
N SER A 48 2.30 16.95 5.01
CA SER A 48 3.76 16.88 5.07
C SER A 48 4.26 15.45 5.36
N SER A 49 3.55 14.71 6.21
CA SER A 49 3.89 13.31 6.53
C SER A 49 3.64 12.37 5.33
N ILE A 50 2.57 12.62 4.56
CA ILE A 50 2.28 11.90 3.30
C ILE A 50 3.39 12.14 2.29
N LEU A 51 3.76 13.41 2.02
CA LEU A 51 4.83 13.76 1.08
C LEU A 51 6.18 13.15 1.49
N ARG A 52 6.46 13.13 2.79
CA ARG A 52 7.67 12.46 3.31
C ARG A 52 7.62 10.97 3.05
N LEU A 53 6.49 10.31 3.29
CA LEU A 53 6.35 8.89 3.05
C LEU A 53 6.43 8.56 1.55
N GLU A 54 5.90 9.42 0.68
CA GLU A 54 6.01 9.30 -0.77
C GLU A 54 7.47 9.36 -1.24
N LEU A 55 8.23 10.36 -0.80
CA LEU A 55 9.67 10.45 -1.08
C LEU A 55 10.41 9.21 -0.57
N TYR A 56 10.05 8.73 0.62
CA TYR A 56 10.65 7.54 1.20
C TYR A 56 10.32 6.27 0.41
N VAL A 57 9.12 6.17 -0.17
CA VAL A 57 8.73 5.07 -1.08
C VAL A 57 9.55 5.10 -2.36
N GLY A 58 9.83 6.29 -2.91
CA GLY A 58 10.69 6.41 -4.10
C GLY A 58 12.12 5.86 -3.89
N ILE A 59 12.62 5.87 -2.66
CA ILE A 59 14.00 5.44 -2.31
C ILE A 59 14.08 3.99 -1.81
N TYR A 60 12.99 3.45 -1.25
CA TYR A 60 13.02 2.15 -0.56
C TYR A 60 11.90 1.20 -1.01
N ALA A 61 11.31 1.47 -2.17
CA ALA A 61 10.14 0.77 -2.71
C ALA A 61 8.89 0.84 -1.82
N LEU A 62 7.76 0.39 -2.38
CA LEU A 62 6.47 0.35 -1.71
C LEU A 62 6.32 -0.97 -0.93
N THR A 63 5.76 -0.88 0.28
CA THR A 63 5.46 -2.05 1.12
C THR A 63 4.06 -1.96 1.70
N TYR A 64 3.53 -3.10 2.19
CA TYR A 64 2.23 -3.17 2.85
C TYR A 64 2.05 -2.14 3.96
N TRP A 65 3.05 -2.00 4.85
CA TRP A 65 3.00 -1.07 5.97
C TRP A 65 2.91 0.39 5.52
N ARG A 66 3.54 0.73 4.39
CA ARG A 66 3.50 2.10 3.85
C ARG A 66 2.15 2.38 3.20
N VAL A 67 1.60 1.41 2.46
CA VAL A 67 0.23 1.53 1.93
C VAL A 67 -0.78 1.70 3.05
N ALA A 68 -0.69 0.87 4.10
CA ALA A 68 -1.54 1.00 5.27
C ALA A 68 -1.39 2.37 5.95
N ALA A 69 -0.15 2.88 6.05
CA ALA A 69 0.11 4.22 6.57
C ALA A 69 -0.51 5.33 5.72
N PHE A 70 -0.48 5.25 4.39
CA PHE A 70 -1.17 6.21 3.52
C PHE A 70 -2.69 6.20 3.74
N VAL A 71 -3.30 5.01 3.78
CA VAL A 71 -4.75 4.87 4.05
C VAL A 71 -5.09 5.46 5.42
N TRP A 72 -4.29 5.16 6.44
CA TRP A 72 -4.48 5.69 7.79
C TRP A 72 -4.36 7.21 7.84
N MET A 73 -3.32 7.79 7.24
CA MET A 73 -3.13 9.25 7.18
C MET A 73 -4.28 9.93 6.42
N GLY A 74 -4.80 9.30 5.35
CA GLY A 74 -5.99 9.76 4.65
C GLY A 74 -7.24 9.77 5.53
N LEU A 75 -7.46 8.72 6.33
CA LEU A 75 -8.55 8.66 7.31
C LEU A 75 -8.43 9.76 8.38
N VAL A 76 -7.23 10.02 8.89
CA VAL A 76 -6.99 11.10 9.85
C VAL A 76 -7.30 12.47 9.23
N ALA A 77 -6.82 12.72 8.00
CA ALA A 77 -7.13 13.96 7.29
C ALA A 77 -8.64 14.14 7.07
N ALA A 78 -9.35 13.08 6.67
CA ALA A 78 -10.80 13.10 6.52
C ALA A 78 -11.51 13.36 7.85
N GLY A 79 -11.08 12.73 8.95
CA GLY A 79 -11.62 12.98 10.29
C GLY A 79 -11.45 14.44 10.74
N LEU A 80 -10.27 15.03 10.49
CA LEU A 80 -10.01 16.45 10.76
C LEU A 80 -10.91 17.36 9.90
N ALA A 81 -11.10 17.05 8.62
CA ALA A 81 -12.01 17.77 7.75
C ALA A 81 -13.47 17.67 8.22
N LEU A 82 -13.90 16.49 8.70
CA LEU A 82 -15.23 16.30 9.30
C LEU A 82 -15.42 17.13 10.57
N ILE A 83 -14.38 17.33 11.38
CA ILE A 83 -14.42 18.23 12.54
C ILE A 83 -14.69 19.67 12.08
N ILE A 84 -13.98 20.16 11.04
CA ILE A 84 -14.23 21.49 10.47
C ILE A 84 -15.68 21.60 9.97
N ALA A 85 -16.13 20.59 9.21
CA ALA A 85 -17.49 20.54 8.66
C ALA A 85 -18.55 20.54 9.77
N ARG A 86 -18.33 19.79 10.85
CA ARG A 86 -19.22 19.77 12.02
C ARG A 86 -19.37 21.17 12.62
N ILE A 87 -18.25 21.86 12.86
CA ILE A 87 -18.26 23.20 13.47
C ILE A 87 -18.92 24.21 12.52
N ALA A 88 -18.63 24.14 11.22
CA ALA A 88 -19.20 25.03 10.22
C ALA A 88 -20.71 24.84 10.03
N LEU A 89 -21.19 23.59 10.10
CA LEU A 89 -22.59 23.22 9.91
C LEU A 89 -23.40 23.13 11.23
N GLY A 90 -22.78 23.44 12.38
CA GLY A 90 -23.42 23.38 13.70
C GLY A 90 -23.93 22.00 14.10
N LYS A 91 -23.29 20.91 13.65
CA LYS A 91 -23.76 19.52 13.85
C LYS A 91 -23.38 18.96 15.24
N SER A 92 -24.16 17.98 15.71
CA SER A 92 -23.94 17.29 16.99
C SER A 92 -22.68 16.41 16.98
N ASN A 93 -22.23 16.01 18.17
CA ASN A 93 -21.13 15.04 18.33
C ASN A 93 -21.50 13.66 17.79
N GLU A 94 -22.78 13.27 17.92
CA GLU A 94 -23.29 11.99 17.39
C GLU A 94 -23.15 11.94 15.87
N TRP A 95 -23.50 13.04 15.19
CA TRP A 95 -23.31 13.14 13.74
C TRP A 95 -21.85 12.96 13.34
N LEU A 96 -20.91 13.57 14.06
CA LEU A 96 -19.47 13.43 13.80
C LEU A 96 -19.01 11.98 13.99
N LEU A 97 -19.50 11.30 15.04
CA LEU A 97 -19.18 9.90 15.30
C LEU A 97 -19.70 9.00 14.17
N SER A 98 -20.97 9.18 13.77
CA SER A 98 -21.56 8.43 12.66
C SER A 98 -20.82 8.68 11.33
N ALA A 99 -20.44 9.93 11.05
CA ALA A 99 -19.69 10.27 9.83
C ALA A 99 -18.28 9.65 9.82
N ASN A 100 -17.58 9.64 10.96
CA ASN A 100 -16.28 8.96 11.07
C ASN A 100 -16.42 7.44 10.93
N LEU A 101 -17.42 6.84 11.57
CA LEU A 101 -17.68 5.41 11.45
C LEU A 101 -18.04 5.02 10.01
N LEU A 102 -18.86 5.82 9.33
CA LEU A 102 -19.16 5.63 7.92
C LEU A 102 -17.90 5.74 7.05
N THR A 103 -17.07 6.76 7.28
CA THR A 103 -15.83 6.97 6.51
C THR A 103 -14.85 5.81 6.71
N LEU A 104 -14.68 5.34 7.95
CA LEU A 104 -13.86 4.18 8.27
C LEU A 104 -14.41 2.92 7.60
N SER A 105 -15.71 2.67 7.71
CA SER A 105 -16.36 1.48 7.16
C SER A 105 -16.28 1.46 5.64
N ALA A 106 -16.55 2.60 4.99
CA ALA A 106 -16.42 2.77 3.55
C ALA A 106 -14.97 2.55 3.07
N THR A 107 -13.99 3.04 3.84
CA THR A 107 -12.56 2.84 3.52
C THR A 107 -12.17 1.37 3.62
N LEU A 108 -12.56 0.68 4.71
CA LEU A 108 -12.29 -0.75 4.87
C LEU A 108 -12.99 -1.58 3.79
N TYR A 109 -14.22 -1.23 3.46
CA TYR A 109 -14.97 -1.85 2.37
C TYR A 109 -14.25 -1.68 1.03
N ALA A 110 -13.83 -0.45 0.69
CA ALA A 110 -13.05 -0.19 -0.53
C ALA A 110 -11.73 -0.97 -0.55
N CYS A 111 -11.02 -1.05 0.59
CA CYS A 111 -9.77 -1.80 0.71
C CYS A 111 -9.95 -3.30 0.42
N SER A 112 -11.14 -3.87 0.66
CA SER A 112 -11.42 -5.29 0.38
C SER A 112 -11.41 -5.63 -1.13
N PHE A 113 -11.65 -4.63 -1.99
CA PHE A 113 -11.64 -4.81 -3.45
C PHE A 113 -10.26 -4.59 -4.07
N ILE A 114 -9.34 -3.95 -3.35
CA ILE A 114 -8.02 -3.59 -3.87
C ILE A 114 -7.06 -4.75 -3.64
N ASN A 115 -6.43 -5.22 -4.72
CA ASN A 115 -5.33 -6.19 -4.60
C ASN A 115 -4.03 -5.45 -4.30
N PHE A 116 -3.76 -5.20 -3.02
CA PHE A 116 -2.55 -4.52 -2.57
C PHE A 116 -1.27 -5.25 -2.96
N ALA A 117 -1.26 -6.59 -2.98
CA ALA A 117 -0.10 -7.37 -3.47
C ALA A 117 0.23 -7.04 -4.93
N ALA A 118 -0.78 -7.05 -5.80
CA ALA A 118 -0.60 -6.72 -7.21
C ALA A 118 -0.21 -5.25 -7.41
N LEU A 119 -0.82 -4.32 -6.65
CA LEU A 119 -0.51 -2.89 -6.71
C LEU A 119 0.94 -2.62 -6.29
N ILE A 120 1.39 -3.21 -5.19
CA ILE A 120 2.78 -3.08 -4.71
C ILE A 120 3.76 -3.68 -5.73
N ALA A 121 3.46 -4.86 -6.26
CA ALA A 121 4.33 -5.52 -7.22
C ALA A 121 4.47 -4.73 -8.53
N ASN A 122 3.35 -4.22 -9.07
CA ASN A 122 3.36 -3.40 -10.27
C ASN A 122 4.17 -2.12 -10.07
N TYR A 123 3.92 -1.40 -8.97
CA TYR A 123 4.62 -0.15 -8.67
C TYR A 123 6.13 -0.37 -8.51
N ASN A 124 6.53 -1.37 -7.71
CA ASN A 124 7.95 -1.66 -7.44
C ASN A 124 8.69 -2.11 -8.70
N VAL A 125 8.05 -2.91 -9.56
CA VAL A 125 8.66 -3.34 -10.82
C VAL A 125 8.82 -2.16 -11.78
N GLU A 126 7.79 -1.32 -11.94
CA GLU A 126 7.84 -0.17 -12.85
C GLU A 126 8.82 0.92 -12.40
N HIS A 127 8.99 1.11 -11.09
CA HIS A 127 9.95 2.06 -10.50
C HIS A 127 11.29 1.41 -10.12
N SER A 128 11.57 0.20 -10.60
CA SER A 128 12.83 -0.47 -10.33
C SER A 128 13.99 0.15 -11.13
N PHE A 129 15.16 0.16 -10.51
CA PHE A 129 16.41 0.56 -11.17
C PHE A 129 16.64 -0.26 -12.45
N GLU A 130 16.33 -1.55 -12.41
CA GLU A 130 16.56 -2.46 -13.51
C GLU A 130 15.58 -2.24 -14.69
N MET A 131 14.42 -1.60 -14.48
CA MET A 131 13.50 -1.23 -15.56
C MET A 131 13.73 0.19 -16.10
N THR A 132 14.08 1.14 -15.26
CA THR A 132 14.13 2.57 -15.63
C THR A 132 15.52 3.18 -15.62
N GLY A 133 16.54 2.46 -15.14
CA GLY A 133 17.91 2.96 -14.97
C GLY A 133 18.09 3.95 -13.81
N HIS A 134 17.01 4.25 -13.08
CA HIS A 134 16.97 5.13 -11.93
C HIS A 134 16.05 4.52 -10.87
N GLY A 135 16.30 4.78 -9.58
CA GLY A 135 15.46 4.27 -8.50
C GLY A 135 16.11 3.17 -7.66
N THR A 136 15.28 2.34 -7.04
CA THR A 136 15.71 1.34 -6.06
C THR A 136 15.92 -0.02 -6.73
N GLU A 137 16.92 -0.78 -6.30
CA GLU A 137 17.07 -2.18 -6.71
C GLU A 137 15.84 -3.00 -6.33
N LEU A 138 15.44 -3.92 -7.20
CA LEU A 138 14.22 -4.68 -7.02
C LEU A 138 14.40 -5.78 -5.96
N ASP A 139 13.64 -5.71 -4.86
CA ASP A 139 13.62 -6.78 -3.85
C ASP A 139 12.76 -7.96 -4.33
N PHE A 140 13.41 -8.91 -5.01
CA PHE A 140 12.79 -10.12 -5.53
C PHE A 140 12.20 -11.01 -4.43
N TRP A 141 12.83 -11.08 -3.26
CA TRP A 141 12.36 -11.93 -2.17
C TRP A 141 11.10 -11.36 -1.54
N TYR A 142 11.05 -10.03 -1.37
CA TYR A 142 9.85 -9.36 -0.93
C TYR A 142 8.71 -9.56 -1.94
N LEU A 143 8.94 -9.31 -3.23
CA LEU A 143 7.91 -9.47 -4.26
C LEU A 143 7.39 -10.91 -4.36
N ARG A 144 8.27 -11.91 -4.23
CA ARG A 144 7.85 -13.31 -4.18
C ARG A 144 6.99 -13.61 -2.93
N SER A 145 7.32 -13.01 -1.79
CA SER A 145 6.56 -13.17 -0.54
C SER A 145 5.15 -12.57 -0.60
N LEU A 146 4.89 -11.63 -1.52
CA LEU A 146 3.54 -11.10 -1.79
C LEU A 146 2.59 -12.16 -2.38
N GLY A 147 3.13 -13.25 -2.91
CA GLY A 147 2.38 -14.40 -3.42
C GLY A 147 1.93 -14.28 -4.89
N PRO A 148 0.95 -15.10 -5.31
CA PRO A 148 0.59 -15.28 -6.72
C PRO A 148 0.13 -14.01 -7.44
N SER A 149 -0.39 -13.03 -6.70
CA SER A 149 -0.86 -11.76 -7.28
C SER A 149 0.26 -10.84 -7.76
N ALA A 150 1.50 -11.05 -7.31
CA ALA A 150 2.67 -10.30 -7.79
C ALA A 150 3.26 -10.85 -9.10
N ARG A 151 2.81 -12.05 -9.50
CA ARG A 151 3.34 -12.80 -10.63
C ARG A 151 3.29 -12.05 -11.97
N PRO A 152 2.18 -11.41 -12.38
CA PRO A 152 2.14 -10.71 -13.67
C PRO A 152 3.09 -9.52 -13.76
N ALA A 153 3.50 -8.94 -12.62
CA ALA A 153 4.52 -7.90 -12.58
C ALA A 153 5.91 -8.50 -12.77
N LEU A 154 6.21 -9.61 -12.09
CA LEU A 154 7.49 -10.32 -12.18
C LEU A 154 7.71 -10.95 -13.55
N ASP A 155 6.68 -11.47 -14.20
CA ASP A 155 6.80 -12.03 -15.55
C ASP A 155 7.18 -10.94 -16.56
N ARG A 156 6.53 -9.77 -16.51
CA ARG A 156 6.90 -8.59 -17.33
C ARG A 156 8.33 -8.13 -17.08
N PHE A 157 8.78 -8.21 -15.83
CA PHE A 157 10.17 -7.93 -15.47
C PHE A 157 11.15 -8.90 -16.13
N LEU A 158 10.90 -10.20 -16.01
CA LEU A 158 11.75 -11.22 -16.60
C LEU A 158 11.78 -11.14 -18.12
N GLU A 159 10.65 -10.87 -18.77
CA GLU A 159 10.57 -10.66 -20.22
C GLU A 159 11.43 -9.48 -20.68
N GLN A 160 11.38 -8.35 -19.96
CA GLN A 160 12.19 -7.18 -20.28
C GLN A 160 13.68 -7.46 -20.09
N GLN A 161 14.06 -8.16 -19.00
CA GLN A 161 15.46 -8.55 -18.77
C GLN A 161 15.97 -9.62 -19.75
N ALA A 162 15.08 -10.44 -20.30
CA ALA A 162 15.43 -11.39 -21.35
C ALA A 162 15.78 -10.68 -22.66
N ARG A 163 15.10 -9.57 -22.98
CA ARG A 163 15.40 -8.75 -24.16
C ARG A 163 16.75 -8.03 -24.05
N THR A 164 17.19 -7.69 -22.84
CA THR A 164 18.46 -7.00 -22.57
C THR A 164 19.66 -7.96 -22.39
N ASN A 165 19.49 -9.26 -22.65
CA ASN A 165 20.48 -10.32 -22.35
C ASN A 165 20.89 -10.44 -20.87
N ALA A 166 20.20 -9.76 -19.96
CA ALA A 166 20.41 -9.89 -18.52
C ALA A 166 19.81 -11.19 -17.96
N ALA A 167 18.81 -11.79 -18.61
CA ALA A 167 18.19 -13.05 -18.14
C ALA A 167 19.12 -14.28 -18.15
N SER A 168 20.30 -14.22 -18.80
CA SER A 168 21.33 -15.25 -18.66
C SER A 168 22.09 -15.20 -17.33
N VAL A 169 21.88 -14.15 -16.53
CA VAL A 169 22.48 -13.99 -15.20
C VAL A 169 21.80 -14.96 -14.21
N SER A 170 22.62 -15.76 -13.52
CA SER A 170 22.21 -16.88 -12.66
C SER A 170 21.07 -16.54 -11.67
N PRO A 171 21.05 -15.38 -11.00
CA PRO A 171 19.95 -14.93 -10.15
C PRO A 171 18.55 -14.95 -10.81
N TYR A 172 18.40 -14.43 -12.04
CA TYR A 172 17.09 -14.31 -12.68
C TYR A 172 16.54 -15.66 -13.16
N ARG A 173 17.44 -16.56 -13.58
CA ARG A 173 17.06 -17.92 -13.97
C ARG A 173 16.54 -18.72 -12.77
N GLU A 174 17.20 -18.59 -11.62
CA GLU A 174 16.74 -19.23 -10.40
C GLU A 174 15.40 -18.65 -9.95
N LEU A 175 15.22 -17.33 -10.05
CA LEU A 175 13.94 -16.68 -9.76
C LEU A 175 12.81 -17.21 -10.68
N ALA A 176 13.04 -17.29 -12.00
CA ALA A 176 12.06 -17.81 -12.94
C ALA A 176 11.65 -19.26 -12.60
N ARG A 177 12.63 -20.10 -12.23
CA ARG A 177 12.37 -21.48 -11.78
C ARG A 177 11.51 -21.50 -10.51
N LEU A 178 11.85 -20.68 -9.53
CA LEU A 178 11.13 -20.59 -8.26
C LEU A 178 9.69 -20.10 -8.45
N LEU A 179 9.49 -19.11 -9.32
CA LEU A 179 8.15 -18.63 -9.68
C LEU A 179 7.33 -19.71 -10.38
N GLY A 180 7.93 -20.47 -11.30
CA GLY A 180 7.26 -21.60 -11.94
C GLY A 180 6.80 -22.67 -10.95
N GLN A 181 7.63 -22.99 -9.94
CA GLN A 181 7.26 -23.92 -8.87
C GLN A 181 6.09 -23.39 -8.02
N ASP A 182 6.10 -22.10 -7.68
CA ASP A 182 5.02 -21.47 -6.92
C ASP A 182 3.71 -21.44 -7.72
N GLU A 183 3.77 -21.28 -9.06
CA GLU A 183 2.61 -21.40 -9.93
C GLU A 183 1.99 -22.78 -9.88
N ALA A 184 2.83 -23.82 -10.03
CA ALA A 184 2.37 -25.20 -10.09
C ALA A 184 1.67 -25.57 -8.78
N ARG A 185 2.24 -25.15 -7.64
CA ARG A 185 1.64 -25.31 -6.31
C ARG A 185 0.32 -24.55 -6.20
N TYR A 186 0.26 -23.32 -6.71
CA TYR A 186 -0.95 -22.51 -6.68
C TYR A 186 -2.07 -23.09 -7.55
N ARG A 187 -1.76 -23.54 -8.78
CA ARG A 187 -2.72 -24.21 -9.65
C ARG A 187 -3.26 -25.49 -9.02
N ALA A 188 -2.38 -26.32 -8.44
CA ALA A 188 -2.79 -27.53 -7.73
C ALA A 188 -3.69 -27.22 -6.52
N ALA A 189 -3.45 -26.12 -5.80
CA ALA A 189 -4.32 -25.69 -4.70
C ALA A 189 -5.70 -25.21 -5.19
N GLN A 190 -5.78 -24.62 -6.37
CA GLN A 190 -7.02 -24.12 -6.99
C GLN A 190 -7.90 -25.22 -7.61
N GLU A 191 -7.40 -26.46 -7.75
CA GLU A 191 -8.24 -27.62 -8.06
C GLU A 191 -9.23 -27.94 -6.94
N ASN A 192 -8.93 -27.49 -5.72
CA ASN A 192 -9.85 -27.59 -4.60
C ASN A 192 -10.95 -26.54 -4.71
N TRP A 193 -12.20 -26.97 -4.86
CA TRP A 193 -13.36 -26.08 -4.95
C TRP A 193 -13.49 -25.09 -3.77
N ARG A 194 -12.94 -25.44 -2.59
CA ARG A 194 -12.95 -24.58 -1.39
C ARG A 194 -11.97 -23.42 -1.45
N ALA A 195 -10.93 -23.56 -2.27
CA ALA A 195 -9.93 -22.51 -2.49
C ALA A 195 -10.35 -21.54 -3.59
N TRP A 196 -11.46 -21.83 -4.29
CA TRP A 196 -11.94 -20.99 -5.38
C TRP A 196 -12.45 -19.65 -4.85
N SER A 197 -11.90 -18.57 -5.42
CA SER A 197 -12.44 -17.23 -5.27
C SER A 197 -12.50 -16.54 -6.63
N PHE A 198 -13.40 -15.57 -6.78
CA PHE A 198 -13.50 -14.78 -8.01
C PHE A 198 -12.18 -14.08 -8.36
N ARG A 199 -11.40 -13.67 -7.35
CA ARG A 199 -10.08 -13.06 -7.53
C ARG A 199 -9.09 -14.05 -8.12
N ASP A 200 -9.10 -15.29 -7.64
CA ASP A 200 -8.18 -16.33 -8.06
C ASP A 200 -8.50 -16.82 -9.47
N TRP A 201 -9.79 -16.91 -9.81
CA TRP A 201 -10.23 -17.19 -11.17
C TRP A 201 -9.74 -16.13 -12.17
N ARG A 202 -9.83 -14.85 -11.81
CA ARG A 202 -9.31 -13.75 -12.64
C ARG A 202 -7.79 -13.80 -12.79
N LEU A 203 -7.09 -14.14 -11.71
CA LEU A 203 -5.63 -14.27 -11.71
C LEU A 203 -5.19 -15.41 -12.62
N LEU A 204 -5.82 -16.58 -12.54
CA LEU A 204 -5.50 -17.74 -13.40
C LEU A 204 -5.65 -17.39 -14.89
N ARG A 205 -6.74 -16.71 -15.28
CA ARG A 205 -6.92 -16.26 -16.66
C ARG A 205 -5.81 -15.31 -17.12
N THR A 206 -5.31 -14.47 -16.22
CA THR A 206 -4.19 -13.56 -16.52
C THR A 206 -2.90 -14.37 -16.73
N LEU A 207 -2.64 -15.37 -15.89
CA LEU A 207 -1.50 -16.27 -16.02
C LEU A 207 -1.55 -17.12 -17.29
N ASP A 208 -2.73 -17.53 -17.73
CA ASP A 208 -2.89 -18.30 -18.98
C ASP A 208 -2.67 -17.44 -20.23
N THR A 209 -2.81 -16.12 -20.11
CA THR A 209 -2.56 -15.17 -21.21
C THR A 209 -1.08 -14.78 -21.28
N SER A 210 -0.41 -14.72 -20.14
CA SER A 210 1.04 -14.54 -20.05
C SER A 210 1.73 -15.81 -20.53
N ILE A 211 2.33 -15.79 -21.72
CA ILE A 211 3.04 -16.95 -22.27
C ILE A 211 4.15 -17.35 -21.27
N PRO A 212 4.18 -18.61 -20.79
CA PRO A 212 5.23 -19.03 -19.88
C PRO A 212 6.58 -18.81 -20.55
N PHE A 213 7.45 -18.03 -19.91
CA PHE A 213 8.84 -17.89 -20.33
C PHE A 213 9.50 -19.28 -20.24
N VAL A 214 9.50 -20.00 -21.36
CA VAL A 214 10.28 -21.22 -21.51
C VAL A 214 11.73 -20.79 -21.54
N VAL A 215 12.42 -20.92 -20.40
CA VAL A 215 13.88 -20.80 -20.35
C VAL A 215 14.41 -21.86 -21.31
N PRO A 216 15.07 -21.49 -22.43
CA PRO A 216 15.71 -22.47 -23.29
C PRO A 216 16.72 -23.23 -22.42
N GLN A 217 16.63 -24.56 -22.41
CA GLN A 217 17.65 -25.40 -21.79
C GLN A 217 18.99 -24.94 -22.35
N GLY A 218 19.84 -24.39 -21.49
CA GLY A 218 21.13 -23.85 -21.91
C GLY A 218 21.85 -24.92 -22.72
N SER A 219 22.27 -24.58 -23.94
CA SER A 219 23.00 -25.49 -24.83
C SER A 219 24.07 -26.24 -24.03
N GLU A 220 23.89 -27.55 -23.86
CA GLU A 220 24.94 -28.41 -23.35
C GLU A 220 26.17 -28.16 -24.22
N ARG A 221 27.30 -27.80 -23.61
CA ARG A 221 28.56 -27.72 -24.33
C ARG A 221 28.85 -29.13 -24.83
N PHE A 222 28.72 -29.33 -26.14
CA PHE A 222 29.23 -30.51 -26.81
C PHE A 222 30.73 -30.63 -26.48
N VAL A 223 31.08 -31.64 -25.67
CA VAL A 223 32.47 -32.01 -25.40
C VAL A 223 32.79 -33.12 -26.41
N PRO A 224 33.64 -32.88 -27.43
CA PRO A 224 34.09 -33.97 -28.29
C PRO A 224 34.93 -34.94 -27.45
N GLY A 225 34.63 -36.22 -27.56
CA GLY A 225 35.29 -37.30 -26.82
C GLY A 225 36.81 -37.32 -27.00
N ARG A 226 37.49 -37.78 -25.96
CA ARG A 226 38.89 -38.23 -26.03
C ARG A 226 38.97 -39.63 -26.62
#